data_AF-A0A838RC60-F1
#
_entry.id   AF-A0A838RC60-F1
#
_cell.length_a   1.000
_cell.length_b   1.000
_cell.length_c   1.000
_cell.angle_alpha   90.00
_cell.angle_beta   90.00
_cell.angle_gamma   90.00
#
_symmetry.space_group_name_H-M   'P 1'
#
loop_
_entity.id
_entity.type
_entity.pdbx_description
1 polymer ?
#
loop_
_entity_poly.entity_id
_entity_poly.type
_entity_poly.pdbx_seq_one_letter_code
_entity_poly.pdbx_strand_id
1 'polypeptide(L)'
;MIILGIPLHQWWNKFFFRLNNHTFQAVVVMVESGEIQPDENHIAQLPPPYEYLSRCGGEIMIDQSNGITRVFFYTYRDMFDDFAGYLYRSDFNPPQKNDFEERTNRLRSWSWFEQLRPYWYFCTNV
;
A
#
# COMPACT_ATOMS: atom_id res chain seq x y z
N MET A 1 -24.96 14.40 -16.79
CA MET A 1 -23.55 14.27 -17.20
C MET A 1 -23.05 12.94 -16.63
N ILE A 2 -22.93 11.91 -17.47
CA ILE A 2 -22.50 10.57 -17.02
C ILE A 2 -20.97 10.56 -17.14
N ILE A 3 -20.26 10.56 -16.01
CA ILE A 3 -18.80 10.48 -15.99
C ILE A 3 -18.40 9.01 -16.21
N LEU A 4 -18.25 8.64 -17.48
CA LEU A 4 -17.81 7.33 -17.95
C LEU A 4 -16.26 7.24 -17.94
N GLY A 5 -15.62 7.59 -16.80
CA GLY A 5 -14.16 7.75 -16.71
C GLY A 5 -13.42 6.79 -15.76
N ILE A 6 -14.14 5.97 -15.00
CA ILE A 6 -13.59 5.24 -13.85
C ILE A 6 -12.92 3.87 -14.17
N PRO A 7 -13.26 3.11 -15.24
CA PRO A 7 -12.69 1.77 -15.40
C PRO A 7 -11.18 1.78 -15.70
N LEU A 8 -10.70 2.64 -16.61
CA LEU A 8 -9.33 2.55 -17.12
C LEU A 8 -8.27 2.68 -16.02
N HIS A 9 -8.49 3.54 -15.03
CA HIS A 9 -7.54 3.72 -13.92
C HIS A 9 -7.46 2.47 -13.02
N GLN A 10 -8.61 1.88 -12.66
CA GLN A 10 -8.62 0.65 -11.86
C GLN A 10 -8.02 -0.53 -12.62
N TRP A 11 -8.30 -0.63 -13.92
CA TRP A 11 -7.70 -1.64 -14.79
C TRP A 11 -6.18 -1.47 -14.89
N TRP A 12 -5.69 -0.23 -14.99
CA TRP A 12 -4.25 0.06 -15.02
C TRP A 12 -3.55 -0.34 -13.72
N ASN A 13 -4.11 -0.01 -12.56
CA ASN A 13 -3.50 -0.37 -11.27
C ASN A 13 -3.40 -1.89 -11.10
N LYS A 14 -4.45 -2.64 -11.46
CA LYS A 14 -4.40 -4.11 -11.46
C LYS A 14 -3.36 -4.67 -12.41
N PHE A 15 -3.25 -4.09 -13.62
CA PHE A 15 -2.26 -4.50 -14.61
C PHE A 15 -0.83 -4.20 -14.12
N PHE A 16 -0.58 -3.01 -13.61
CA PHE A 16 0.70 -2.60 -13.03
C PHE A 16 1.12 -3.51 -11.88
N PHE A 17 0.22 -3.79 -10.94
CA PHE A 17 0.46 -4.74 -9.85
C PHE A 17 0.76 -6.14 -10.39
N ARG A 18 0.04 -6.57 -11.44
CA ARG A 18 0.25 -7.88 -12.04
C ARG A 18 1.65 -8.02 -12.63
N LEU A 19 2.10 -7.04 -13.39
CA LEU A 19 3.42 -7.02 -14.02
C LEU A 19 4.56 -6.94 -13.00
N ASN A 20 4.36 -6.22 -11.89
CA ASN A 20 5.41 -5.93 -10.90
C ASN A 20 5.32 -6.78 -9.62
N ASN A 21 4.55 -7.86 -9.63
CA ASN A 21 4.31 -8.66 -8.42
C ASN A 21 5.59 -9.18 -7.76
N HIS A 22 6.56 -9.61 -8.57
CA HIS A 22 7.83 -10.13 -8.06
C HIS A 22 8.65 -9.04 -7.35
N THR A 23 8.60 -7.80 -7.84
CA THR A 23 9.32 -6.68 -7.23
C THR A 23 8.60 -6.16 -5.99
N PHE A 24 7.26 -6.13 -5.97
CA PHE A 24 6.49 -5.90 -4.74
C PHE A 24 6.82 -6.94 -3.65
N GLN A 25 6.87 -8.23 -4.02
CA GLN A 25 7.22 -9.29 -3.09
C GLN A 25 8.65 -9.17 -2.59
N ALA A 26 9.61 -8.77 -3.44
CA ALA A 26 10.98 -8.53 -3.02
C ALA A 26 11.06 -7.45 -1.93
N VAL A 27 10.30 -6.35 -2.07
CA VAL A 27 10.21 -5.33 -1.02
C VAL A 27 9.64 -5.89 0.27
N VAL A 28 8.56 -6.69 0.20
CA VAL A 28 8.00 -7.33 1.40
C VAL A 28 9.04 -8.19 2.11
N VAL A 29 9.85 -8.97 1.39
CA VAL A 29 10.94 -9.76 1.99
C VAL A 29 12.00 -8.87 2.63
N MET A 30 12.37 -7.75 2.00
CA MET A 30 13.30 -6.77 2.60
C MET A 30 12.73 -6.14 3.87
N VAL A 31 11.43 -5.89 3.93
CA VAL A 31 10.76 -5.40 5.15
C VAL A 31 10.71 -6.47 6.24
N GLU A 32 10.32 -7.70 5.90
CA GLU A 32 10.22 -8.80 6.86
C GLU A 32 11.58 -9.24 7.40
N SER A 33 12.66 -9.10 6.62
CA SER A 33 14.04 -9.35 7.06
C SER A 33 14.68 -8.19 7.81
N GLY A 34 14.07 -7.00 7.78
CA GLY A 34 14.59 -5.78 8.42
C GLY A 34 15.68 -5.06 7.62
N GLU A 35 15.85 -5.36 6.34
CA GLU A 35 16.70 -4.58 5.42
C GLU A 35 16.08 -3.20 5.13
N ILE A 36 14.75 -3.13 5.02
CA ILE A 36 13.99 -1.87 5.00
C ILE A 36 13.27 -1.74 6.34
N GLN A 37 13.58 -0.66 7.07
CA GLN A 37 12.95 -0.36 8.35
C GLN A 37 12.24 0.99 8.28
N PRO A 38 11.06 1.11 8.88
CA PRO A 38 10.41 2.40 9.00
C PRO A 38 11.14 3.33 9.96
N ASP A 39 10.94 4.63 9.76
CA ASP A 39 11.24 5.68 10.72
C ASP A 39 10.21 5.71 11.88
N GLU A 40 10.34 6.70 12.76
CA GLU A 40 9.41 6.92 13.88
C GLU A 40 7.95 7.18 13.45
N ASN A 41 7.73 7.55 12.18
CA ASN A 41 6.42 7.81 11.59
C ASN A 41 5.87 6.61 10.82
N HIS A 42 6.50 5.44 10.94
CA HIS A 42 6.14 4.22 10.20
C HIS A 42 6.35 4.33 8.69
N ILE A 43 7.24 5.21 8.23
CA ILE A 43 7.54 5.45 6.81
C ILE A 43 8.95 4.97 6.48
N ALA A 44 9.11 4.31 5.34
CA ALA A 44 10.41 4.00 4.78
C ALA A 44 10.50 4.48 3.33
N GLN A 45 11.70 4.84 2.90
CA GLN A 45 12.01 5.08 1.49
C GLN A 45 12.43 3.78 0.82
N LEU A 46 11.84 3.49 -0.34
CA LEU A 46 12.26 2.37 -1.15
C LEU A 46 13.68 2.62 -1.71
N PRO A 47 14.51 1.57 -1.83
CA PRO A 47 15.78 1.70 -2.54
C PRO A 47 15.56 2.08 -4.01
N PRO A 48 16.53 2.75 -4.68
CA PRO A 48 16.36 3.27 -6.04
C PRO A 48 15.81 2.28 -7.08
N PRO A 49 16.20 0.98 -7.07
CA PRO A 49 15.63 0.00 -8.00
C PRO A 49 14.13 -0.27 -7.79
N TYR A 50 13.53 0.13 -6.67
CA TYR A 50 12.15 -0.17 -6.28
C TYR A 50 11.27 1.08 -6.11
N GLU A 51 11.84 2.30 -6.10
CA GLU A 51 11.10 3.57 -5.90
C GLU A 51 9.84 3.67 -6.76
N TYR A 52 9.90 3.19 -8.01
CA TYR A 52 8.79 3.23 -8.96
C TYR A 52 7.54 2.44 -8.52
N LEU A 53 7.65 1.56 -7.51
CA LEU A 53 6.54 0.76 -6.98
C LEU A 53 5.58 1.56 -6.11
N SER A 54 6.03 2.69 -5.55
CA SER A 54 5.21 3.58 -4.74
C SER A 54 5.27 4.99 -5.30
N ARG A 55 4.11 5.52 -5.69
CA ARG A 55 3.98 6.92 -6.08
C ARG A 55 4.21 7.81 -4.85
N CYS A 56 4.49 9.10 -5.07
CA CYS A 56 4.92 10.04 -4.03
C CYS A 56 6.39 9.88 -3.59
N GLY A 57 7.28 9.54 -4.54
CA GLY A 57 8.73 9.58 -4.31
C GLY A 57 9.32 8.30 -3.71
N GLY A 58 8.62 7.16 -3.83
CA GLY A 58 9.13 5.88 -3.33
C GLY A 58 8.82 5.61 -1.86
N GLU A 59 8.04 6.48 -1.20
CA GLU A 59 7.65 6.28 0.21
C GLU A 59 6.68 5.10 0.36
N ILE A 60 6.90 4.27 1.38
CA ILE A 60 5.97 3.22 1.79
C ILE A 60 5.68 3.33 3.28
N MET A 61 4.52 2.84 3.71
CA MET A 61 4.24 2.68 5.14
C MET A 61 4.44 1.24 5.58
N ILE A 62 5.05 1.07 6.75
CA ILE A 62 5.34 -0.23 7.34
C ILE A 62 4.83 -0.27 8.79
N ASP A 63 3.99 -1.24 9.09
CA ASP A 63 3.58 -1.57 10.45
C ASP A 63 3.85 -3.06 10.72
N GLN A 64 4.72 -3.33 11.68
CA GLN A 64 5.06 -4.68 12.15
C GLN A 64 4.60 -4.81 13.60
N SER A 65 3.29 -4.95 13.79
CA SER A 65 2.64 -5.01 15.10
C SER A 65 1.87 -6.32 15.28
N ASN A 66 1.86 -6.84 16.51
CA ASN A 66 1.16 -8.07 16.88
C ASN A 66 1.56 -9.29 16.04
N GLY A 67 2.80 -9.34 15.54
CA GLY A 67 3.29 -10.40 14.66
C GLY A 67 2.76 -10.33 13.22
N ILE A 68 2.11 -9.22 12.84
CA ILE A 68 1.56 -8.99 11.50
C ILE A 68 2.38 -7.90 10.83
N THR A 69 2.92 -8.20 9.65
CA THR A 69 3.58 -7.23 8.78
C THR A 69 2.55 -6.65 7.83
N ARG A 70 2.44 -5.33 7.82
CA ARG A 70 1.63 -4.55 6.89
C ARG A 70 2.55 -3.64 6.10
N VAL A 71 2.44 -3.65 4.77
CA VAL A 71 3.20 -2.76 3.89
C VAL A 71 2.24 -2.09 2.92
N PHE A 72 2.26 -0.76 2.89
CA PHE A 72 1.41 0.04 2.01
C PHE A 72 2.23 0.82 0.98
N PHE A 73 1.90 0.61 -0.29
CA PHE A 73 2.50 1.29 -1.44
C PHE A 73 1.49 2.25 -2.04
N TYR A 74 1.82 3.54 -2.08
CA TYR A 74 0.94 4.56 -2.63
C TYR A 74 0.82 4.43 -4.15
N THR A 75 -0.39 4.59 -4.66
CA THR A 75 -0.67 4.82 -6.09
C THR A 75 -1.20 6.22 -6.34
N TYR A 76 -1.71 6.85 -5.29
CA TYR A 76 -2.24 8.20 -5.26
C TYR A 76 -2.25 8.70 -3.82
N ARG A 77 -1.93 9.98 -3.64
CA ARG A 77 -2.17 10.74 -2.42
C ARG A 77 -2.36 12.20 -2.81
N ASP A 78 -3.40 12.85 -2.30
CA ASP A 78 -3.60 14.28 -2.51
C ASP A 78 -3.46 15.12 -1.23
N MET A 79 -3.79 16.40 -1.35
CA MET A 79 -3.69 17.39 -0.28
C MET A 79 -4.85 17.32 0.73
N PHE A 80 -5.90 16.54 0.45
CA PHE A 80 -7.10 16.41 1.30
C PHE A 80 -7.11 15.10 2.11
N ASP A 81 -5.96 14.42 2.18
CA ASP A 81 -5.77 13.11 2.79
C ASP A 81 -6.46 11.95 2.06
N ASP A 82 -6.92 12.14 0.83
CA ASP A 82 -7.38 11.03 0.01
C ASP A 82 -6.17 10.27 -0.53
N PHE A 83 -6.21 8.94 -0.42
CA PHE A 83 -5.15 8.08 -0.91
C PHE A 83 -5.69 6.77 -1.46
N ALA A 84 -4.86 6.14 -2.29
CA ALA A 84 -5.09 4.79 -2.79
C ALA A 84 -3.77 4.05 -2.91
N GLY A 85 -3.79 2.73 -2.78
CA GLY A 85 -2.56 1.96 -2.84
C GLY A 85 -2.72 0.46 -2.71
N TYR A 86 -1.58 -0.22 -2.80
CA TYR A 86 -1.47 -1.65 -2.60
C TYR A 86 -1.11 -1.92 -1.14
N LEU A 87 -1.88 -2.78 -0.48
CA LEU A 87 -1.66 -3.23 0.89
C LEU A 87 -1.26 -4.71 0.86
N TYR A 88 -0.09 -4.99 1.42
CA TYR A 88 0.28 -6.33 1.85
C TYR A 88 -0.07 -6.51 3.32
N ARG A 89 -0.60 -7.69 3.69
CA ARG A 89 -0.74 -8.14 5.08
C ARG A 89 -0.29 -9.58 5.21
N SER A 90 0.60 -9.89 6.13
CA SER A 90 1.12 -11.25 6.33
C SER A 90 0.10 -12.25 6.93
N ASP A 91 -1.00 -11.77 7.49
CA ASP A 91 -2.00 -12.59 8.21
C ASP A 91 -3.16 -13.09 7.35
N PHE A 92 -3.16 -12.80 6.04
CA PHE A 92 -4.22 -13.17 5.09
C PHE A 92 -5.62 -12.61 5.42
N ASN A 93 -5.73 -11.71 6.41
CA ASN A 93 -6.99 -11.07 6.74
C ASN A 93 -7.28 -9.90 5.79
N PRO A 94 -8.56 -9.60 5.53
CA PRO A 94 -8.94 -8.36 4.85
C PRO A 94 -8.39 -7.11 5.56
N PRO A 95 -8.24 -5.99 4.84
CA PRO A 95 -7.87 -4.70 5.43
C PRO A 95 -8.80 -4.36 6.59
N GLN A 96 -8.21 -3.99 7.73
CA GLN A 96 -8.95 -3.63 8.94
C GLN A 96 -9.01 -2.12 9.06
N LYS A 97 -10.10 -1.62 9.66
CA LYS A 97 -10.37 -0.19 9.82
C LYS A 97 -9.17 0.56 10.41
N ASN A 98 -8.52 -0.04 11.41
CA ASN A 98 -7.45 0.57 12.18
C ASN A 98 -6.04 0.26 11.66
N ASP A 99 -5.91 -0.32 10.46
CA ASP A 99 -4.58 -0.52 9.87
C ASP A 99 -3.91 0.85 9.70
N PHE A 100 -2.73 1.02 10.30
CA PHE A 100 -1.97 2.26 10.37
C PHE A 100 -2.61 3.44 11.13
N GLU A 101 -3.92 3.42 11.43
CA GLU A 101 -4.64 4.51 12.10
C GLU A 101 -4.16 4.73 13.55
N GLU A 102 -4.07 3.67 14.35
CA GLU A 102 -3.76 3.76 15.80
C GLU A 102 -2.35 4.27 16.12
N ARG A 103 -1.42 4.23 15.15
CA ARG A 103 0.01 4.54 15.38
C ARG A 103 0.53 5.73 14.60
N THR A 104 -0.07 6.04 13.45
CA THR A 104 0.48 7.06 12.55
C THR A 104 -0.35 8.34 12.51
N ASN A 105 -1.65 8.28 12.85
CA ASN A 105 -2.62 9.35 12.56
C ASN A 105 -2.59 9.87 11.09
N ARG A 106 -1.97 9.12 10.15
CA ARG A 106 -1.72 9.58 8.77
C ARG A 106 -2.62 8.94 7.74
N LEU A 107 -3.06 7.70 7.95
CA LEU A 107 -4.07 7.06 7.12
C LEU A 107 -5.37 7.00 7.89
N ARG A 108 -6.40 7.63 7.33
CA ARG A 108 -7.79 7.38 7.74
C ARG A 108 -8.19 5.97 7.31
N SER A 109 -9.21 5.42 7.96
CA SER A 109 -9.66 4.06 7.65
C SER A 109 -10.03 3.86 6.18
N TRP A 110 -9.82 2.66 5.64
CA TRP A 110 -10.19 2.34 4.26
C TRP A 110 -11.69 2.54 3.99
N SER A 111 -12.05 3.28 2.94
CA SER A 111 -13.42 3.46 2.47
C SER A 111 -13.86 2.31 1.57
N TRP A 112 -12.91 1.75 0.81
CA TRP A 112 -13.14 0.59 -0.07
C TRP A 112 -11.86 -0.22 -0.26
N PHE A 113 -12.00 -1.53 -0.47
CA PHE A 113 -10.89 -2.40 -0.86
C PHE A 113 -11.32 -3.55 -1.77
N GLU A 114 -10.37 -4.05 -2.56
CA GLU A 114 -10.52 -5.26 -3.37
C GLU A 114 -9.30 -6.16 -3.19
N GLN A 115 -9.53 -7.47 -3.04
CA GLN A 115 -8.45 -8.43 -3.02
C GLN A 115 -7.88 -8.65 -4.43
N LEU A 116 -6.59 -8.38 -4.59
CA LEU A 116 -5.88 -8.60 -5.85
C LEU A 116 -5.35 -10.04 -5.95
N ARG A 117 -4.82 -10.56 -4.83
CA ARG A 117 -4.20 -11.88 -4.66
C ARG A 117 -4.18 -12.28 -3.17
N PRO A 118 -3.82 -13.53 -2.83
CA PRO A 118 -3.45 -13.88 -1.46
C PRO A 118 -2.54 -12.81 -0.82
N TYR A 119 -2.88 -12.35 0.38
CA TYR A 119 -2.15 -11.32 1.15
C TYR A 119 -2.15 -9.90 0.57
N TRP A 120 -2.69 -9.68 -0.63
CA TRP A 120 -2.58 -8.42 -1.36
C TRP A 120 -3.94 -7.81 -1.70
N TYR A 121 -4.12 -6.56 -1.31
CA TYR A 121 -5.35 -5.79 -1.49
C TYR A 121 -5.06 -4.45 -2.15
N PHE A 122 -5.99 -3.95 -2.95
CA PHE A 122 -6.01 -2.54 -3.34
C PHE A 122 -6.96 -1.81 -2.42
N CYS A 123 -6.52 -0.73 -1.78
CA CYS A 123 -7.31 0.02 -0.79
C CYS A 123 -7.40 1.49 -1.18
N THR A 124 -8.54 2.13 -0.88
CA THR A 124 -8.80 3.56 -1.10
C THR A 124 -9.41 4.20 0.15
N ASN A 125 -9.19 5.50 0.33
CA ASN A 125 -9.83 6.30 1.38
C ASN A 125 -10.90 7.29 0.87
N VAL A 126 -11.11 7.35 -0.46
CA VAL A 126 -12.13 8.20 -1.12
C VAL A 126 -13.55 7.65 -0.95
#